data_AF-A0A7X7ZV11-F1
#
_entry.id   AF-A0A7X7ZV11-F1
#
_cell.length_a   1.000
_cell.length_b   1.000
_cell.length_c   1.000
_cell.angle_alpha   90.00
_cell.angle_beta   90.00
_cell.angle_gamma   90.00
#
_symmetry.space_group_name_H-M   'P 1'
#
loop_
_entity.id
_entity.type
_entity.pdbx_description
1 polymer ?
#
loop_
_entity_poly.entity_id
_entity_poly.type
_entity_poly.pdbx_seq_one_letter_code
_entity_poly.pdbx_strand_id
1 'polypeptide(L)' 'MNIPLLDLKAQYSQIKDEIRQAVDEVLESQQFILGPRVSELESEIATYSRCKYALGVSSGTDALLLALMAL' A
#
# COMPACT_ATOMS: atom_id res chain seq x y z
N MET A 1 33.69 -6.48 4.91
CA MET A 1 32.69 -5.61 4.25
C MET A 1 31.46 -6.45 3.99
N ASN A 2 30.31 -6.11 4.56
CA ASN A 2 29.07 -6.86 4.39
C ASN A 2 28.13 -6.05 3.49
N ILE A 3 27.71 -6.60 2.36
CA ILE A 3 26.79 -5.94 1.43
C ILE A 3 25.41 -6.60 1.62
N PRO A 4 24.42 -5.89 2.18
CA PRO A 4 23.09 -6.45 2.36
C PRO A 4 22.39 -6.62 1.00
N LEU A 5 21.58 -7.66 0.86
CA LEU A 5 20.74 -7.89 -0.33
C LEU A 5 19.71 -6.75 -0.53
N LEU A 6 19.17 -6.22 0.57
CA LEU A 6 18.19 -5.15 0.59
C LEU A 6 18.32 -4.37 1.90
N ASP A 7 18.40 -3.03 1.83
CA ASP A 7 18.48 -2.16 3.00
C ASP A 7 17.23 -1.30 3.14
N LEU A 8 16.23 -1.85 3.85
CA LEU A 8 14.98 -1.15 4.14
C LEU A 8 15.15 -0.01 5.16
N LYS A 9 16.23 -0.03 5.96
CA LYS A 9 16.49 1.05 6.93
C LYS A 9 16.92 2.31 6.19
N ALA A 10 17.80 2.17 5.21
CA ALA A 10 18.21 3.26 4.35
C ALA A 10 17.02 3.84 3.58
N GLN A 11 16.18 2.98 2.97
CA GLN A 11 14.97 3.41 2.26
C GLN A 11 14.01 4.17 3.18
N TYR A 12 13.65 3.60 4.34
CA TYR A 12 12.74 4.24 5.28
C TYR A 12 13.27 5.60 5.76
N SER A 13 14.58 5.71 6.00
CA SER A 13 15.19 6.97 6.44
C SER A 13 15.00 8.12 5.45
N GLN A 14 14.81 7.83 4.15
CA GLN A 14 14.62 8.86 3.12
C GLN A 14 13.20 9.42 3.07
N ILE A 15 12.21 8.64 3.50
CA ILE A 15 10.78 8.97 3.41
C ILE A 15 10.09 8.96 4.78
N LYS A 16 10.89 9.02 5.86
CA LYS A 16 10.44 8.81 7.23
C LYS A 16 9.35 9.82 7.62
N ASP A 17 9.58 11.10 7.35
CA ASP A 17 8.69 12.16 7.82
C ASP A 17 7.34 12.12 7.10
N GLU A 18 7.34 11.83 5.79
CA GLU A 18 6.13 11.61 4.99
C GLU A 18 5.32 10.41 5.50
N ILE A 19 5.98 9.29 5.80
CA ILE A 19 5.30 8.11 6.38
C ILE A 19 4.70 8.46 7.75
N ARG A 20 5.44 9.16 8.61
CA ARG A 20 4.95 9.50 9.96
C ARG A 20 3.71 10.38 9.88
N GLN A 21 3.72 11.39 9.01
CA GLN A 21 2.56 12.23 8.79
C GLN A 21 1.35 11.40 8.33
N ALA A 22 1.50 10.54 7.31
CA ALA A 22 0.40 9.72 6.80
C ALA A 22 -0.15 8.74 7.87
N VAL A 23 0.74 8.18 8.71
CA VAL A 23 0.33 7.31 9.83
C VAL A 23 -0.44 8.10 10.89
N ASP A 24 0.05 9.28 11.28
CA ASP A 24 -0.58 10.12 12.30
C ASP A 24 -2.00 10.53 11.84
N GLU A 25 -2.19 10.90 10.57
CA GLU A 25 -3.50 11.22 10.00
C GLU A 25 -4.49 10.03 10.06
N VAL A 26 -4.02 8.80 9.81
CA VAL A 26 -4.86 7.60 9.96
C VAL A 26 -5.22 7.36 11.43
N LEU A 27 -4.27 7.52 12.35
CA LEU A 27 -4.50 7.38 13.79
C LEU A 27 -5.51 8.41 14.31
N GLU A 28 -5.41 9.67 13.87
CA GLU A 28 -6.34 10.73 14.22
C GLU A 28 -7.75 10.47 13.68
N SER A 29 -7.87 9.94 12.45
CA SER A 29 -9.16 9.62 11.84
C SER A 29 -9.85 8.39 12.48
N GLN A 30 -9.09 7.49 13.10
CA GLN A 30 -9.53 6.19 13.62
C GLN A 30 -10.16 5.24 12.56
N GLN A 31 -10.02 5.56 11.27
CA GLN A 31 -10.58 4.78 10.16
C GLN A 31 -9.59 3.73 9.65
N PHE A 32 -9.40 2.66 10.45
CA PHE A 32 -8.35 1.67 10.20
C PHE A 32 -8.66 0.65 9.09
N ILE A 33 -9.93 0.41 8.79
CA ILE A 33 -10.37 -0.62 7.84
C ILE A 33 -11.26 0.02 6.79
N LEU A 34 -10.90 -0.16 5.52
CA LEU A 34 -11.64 0.39 4.36
C LEU A 34 -11.84 1.92 4.45
N GLY A 35 -10.86 2.62 5.02
CA GLY A 35 -10.84 4.08 5.12
C GLY A 35 -10.44 4.78 3.82
N PRO A 36 -10.50 6.13 3.78
CA PRO A 36 -10.27 6.93 2.57
C PRO A 36 -8.89 6.71 1.94
N ARG A 37 -7.85 6.49 2.74
CA ARG A 37 -6.49 6.18 2.26
C ARG A 37 -6.42 4.92 1.39
N VAL A 38 -7.30 3.95 1.62
CA VAL A 38 -7.38 2.73 0.79
C VAL A 38 -7.94 3.08 -0.59
N SER A 39 -9.07 3.78 -0.65
CA SER A 39 -9.71 4.16 -1.92
C SER A 39 -8.87 5.14 -2.75
N GLU A 40 -8.16 6.05 -2.09
CA GLU A 40 -7.19 6.94 -2.75
C GLU A 40 -6.07 6.12 -3.41
N LEU A 41 -5.45 5.20 -2.66
CA LEU A 41 -4.40 4.34 -3.18
C LEU A 41 -4.90 3.45 -4.33
N GLU A 42 -6.11 2.88 -4.23
CA GLU A 42 -6.70 2.10 -5.31
C GLU A 42 -6.86 2.93 -6.60
N SER A 43 -7.31 4.18 -6.49
CA SER A 43 -7.42 5.09 -7.63
C SER A 43 -6.06 5.41 -8.27
N GLU A 44 -5.06 5.69 -7.42
CA GLU A 44 -3.68 5.95 -7.87
C GLU A 44 -3.06 4.73 -8.56
N ILE A 45 -3.25 3.53 -7.99
CA ILE A 45 -2.74 2.27 -8.55
C ILE A 45 -3.45 1.92 -9.86
N ALA A 46 -4.75 2.14 -9.96
CA ALA A 46 -5.49 1.94 -11.20
C ALA A 46 -4.94 2.84 -12.31
N THR A 47 -4.70 4.11 -11.98
CA THR A 47 -4.10 5.10 -12.89
C THR A 47 -2.68 4.69 -13.30
N TYR A 48 -1.83 4.35 -12.32
CA TYR A 48 -0.45 3.92 -12.54
C TYR A 48 -0.37 2.68 -13.44
N SER A 49 -1.26 1.71 -13.21
CA SER A 49 -1.31 0.43 -13.94
C SER A 49 -2.05 0.52 -15.28
N ARG A 50 -2.64 1.69 -15.61
CA ARG A 50 -3.45 1.91 -16.82
C ARG A 50 -4.63 0.95 -16.94
N CYS A 51 -5.26 0.63 -15.81
CA CYS A 51 -6.47 -0.19 -15.75
C CYS A 51 -7.64 0.63 -15.23
N LYS A 52 -8.86 0.12 -15.42
CA LYS A 52 -10.09 0.81 -14.98
C LYS A 52 -10.33 0.72 -13.47
N TYR A 53 -9.84 -0.34 -12.84
CA TYR A 53 -10.09 -0.66 -11.43
C TYR A 53 -8.82 -1.22 -10.78
N ALA A 54 -8.64 -0.93 -9.50
CA ALA A 54 -7.73 -1.63 -8.60
C ALA A 54 -8.49 -1.98 -7.32
N LEU A 55 -8.09 -3.07 -6.65
CA LEU A 55 -8.69 -3.52 -5.40
C LEU A 55 -7.57 -3.91 -4.43
N GLY A 56 -7.53 -3.27 -3.27
CA GLY A 56 -6.63 -3.59 -2.18
C GLY A 56 -7.07 -4.87 -1.49
N VAL A 57 -6.13 -5.82 -1.34
CA VAL A 57 -6.34 -7.08 -0.63
C VAL A 57 -5.16 -7.35 0.32
N SER A 58 -5.27 -8.37 1.16
CA SER A 58 -4.31 -8.60 2.25
C SER A 58 -2.90 -8.99 1.78
N SER A 59 -2.80 -9.68 0.63
CA SER A 59 -1.54 -10.20 0.09
C SER A 59 -1.63 -10.47 -1.41
N GLY A 60 -0.47 -10.68 -2.05
CA GLY A 60 -0.42 -11.10 -3.45
C GLY A 60 -1.04 -12.48 -3.71
N THR A 61 -0.98 -13.40 -2.74
CA THR A 61 -1.65 -14.70 -2.83
C THR A 61 -3.16 -14.54 -2.85
N ASP A 62 -3.71 -13.68 -1.98
CA ASP A 62 -5.15 -13.38 -1.95
C ASP A 62 -5.61 -12.71 -3.25
N ALA A 63 -4.78 -11.84 -3.84
CA ALA A 63 -5.09 -11.21 -5.12
C ALA A 63 -5.29 -12.24 -6.24
N LEU A 64 -4.38 -13.22 -6.32
CA LEU A 64 -4.48 -14.31 -7.30
C LEU A 64 -5.69 -15.20 -7.02
N LEU A 65 -5.90 -15.58 -5.75
CA LEU A 65 -7.02 -16.43 -5.36
C LEU A 65 -8.36 -15.77 -5.68
N LEU A 66 -8.54 -14.49 -5.31
CA LEU A 66 -9.75 -13.74 -5.56
C LEU A 66 -10.03 -13.60 -7.06
N ALA A 67 -9.01 -13.33 -7.86
CA ALA A 67 -9.16 -13.26 -9.32
C ALA A 67 -9.62 -14.61 -9.89
N LEU A 68 -9.06 -15.73 -9.43
CA LEU A 68 -9.44 -17.06 -9.89
C LEU A 68 -10.83 -17.50 -9.39
N MET A 69 -11.24 -17.10 -8.20
CA MET A 69 -12.57 -17.39 -7.65
C MET A 69 -13.70 -16.66 -8.37
N ALA A 70 -13.41 -15.51 -8.99
CA ALA A 70 -14.40 -14.67 -9.65
C ALA A 70 -14.59 -14.97 -11.15
N LEU A 71 -13.70 -15.76 -11.75
CA LEU A 71 -13.79 -16.26 -13.13
C LEU A 71 -14.78 -17.44 -13.23
#